data_AF-A0A364GJS5-F1
#
_entry.id   AF-A0A364GJS5-F1
#
_cell.length_a   1.000
_cell.length_b   1.000
_cell.length_c   1.000
_cell.angle_alpha   90.00
_cell.angle_beta   90.00
_cell.angle_gamma   90.00
#
_symmetry.space_group_name_H-M   'P 1'
#
loop_
_entity.id
_entity.type
_entity.pdbx_description
1 polymer ?
#
loop_
_entity_poly.entity_id
_entity_poly.type
_entity_poly.pdbx_seq_one_letter_code
_entity_poly.pdbx_strand_id
1 'polypeptide(L)'
;MMDMPVRKHPMPEIAAFVAELRRAFGDATIDEAVARGKAGEPTFFASENGLTVGTRSDATVRSWRVDGSVLNRHFCRGCAGSCIGTDIRCSQRR
;
A
#
# COMPACT_ATOMS: atom_id res chain seq x y z
N MET A 1 -2.74 -44.09 6.45
CA MET A 1 -3.26 -42.78 6.86
C MET A 1 -3.71 -42.10 5.58
N MET A 2 -5.02 -41.92 5.37
CA MET A 2 -5.53 -41.39 4.10
C MET A 2 -5.14 -39.91 3.95
N ASP A 3 -4.46 -39.57 2.86
CA ASP A 3 -4.26 -38.21 2.40
C ASP A 3 -5.64 -37.56 2.14
N MET A 4 -6.03 -36.61 2.99
CA MET A 4 -7.18 -35.75 2.70
C MET A 4 -6.79 -34.83 1.54
N PRO A 5 -7.55 -34.79 0.43
CA PRO A 5 -7.27 -33.84 -0.63
C PRO A 5 -7.47 -32.43 -0.08
N VAL A 6 -6.37 -31.74 0.20
CA VAL A 6 -6.37 -30.31 0.50
C VAL A 6 -6.93 -29.63 -0.73
N ARG A 7 -8.19 -29.19 -0.68
CA ARG A 7 -8.78 -28.38 -1.75
C ARG A 7 -7.95 -27.11 -1.86
N LYS A 8 -7.16 -27.02 -2.93
CA LYS A 8 -6.33 -25.85 -3.21
C LYS A 8 -7.26 -24.64 -3.32
N HIS A 9 -6.97 -23.59 -2.56
CA HIS A 9 -7.74 -22.35 -2.62
C HIS A 9 -7.73 -21.84 -4.08
N PRO A 10 -8.85 -21.32 -4.61
CA PRO A 10 -8.91 -20.86 -6.01
C PRO A 10 -7.96 -19.67 -6.29
N MET A 11 -7.56 -18.97 -5.23
CA MET A 11 -6.54 -17.91 -5.23
C MET A 11 -5.41 -18.29 -4.25
N PRO A 12 -4.52 -19.23 -4.60
CA PRO A 12 -3.54 -19.77 -3.65
C PRO A 12 -2.48 -18.75 -3.21
N GLU A 13 -1.95 -17.93 -4.12
CA GLU A 13 -0.90 -16.97 -3.80
C GLU A 13 -1.46 -15.81 -2.96
N ILE A 14 -2.66 -15.32 -3.31
CA ILE A 14 -3.33 -14.28 -2.52
C ILE A 14 -3.69 -14.80 -1.12
N ALA A 15 -4.13 -16.06 -0.99
CA ALA A 15 -4.43 -16.64 0.32
C ALA A 15 -3.19 -16.74 1.20
N ALA A 16 -2.05 -17.16 0.63
CA ALA A 16 -0.76 -17.17 1.35
C ALA A 16 -0.34 -15.76 1.75
N PHE A 17 -0.47 -14.77 0.85
CA PHE A 17 -0.16 -13.39 1.14
C PHE A 17 -1.04 -12.81 2.26
N VAL A 18 -2.35 -13.06 2.24
CA VAL A 18 -3.27 -12.64 3.30
C VAL A 18 -2.91 -13.29 4.64
N ALA A 19 -2.45 -14.55 4.64
CA ALA A 19 -1.96 -15.19 5.85
C ALA A 19 -0.72 -14.48 6.43
N GLU A 20 0.23 -14.06 5.57
CA GLU A 20 1.38 -13.27 6.03
C GLU A 20 0.98 -11.88 6.55
N LEU A 21 0.02 -11.22 5.89
CA LEU A 21 -0.52 -9.94 6.38
C LEU A 21 -1.19 -10.10 7.74
N ARG A 22 -1.96 -11.16 7.95
CA ARG A 22 -2.58 -11.49 9.23
C ARG A 22 -1.53 -11.70 10.32
N ARG A 23 -0.44 -12.42 10.01
CA ARG A 23 0.69 -12.59 10.94
C ARG A 23 1.39 -11.28 11.28
N ALA A 24 1.50 -10.35 10.33
CA ALA A 24 2.19 -9.08 10.53
C ALA A 24 1.32 -8.01 11.22
N PHE A 25 0.03 -7.96 10.92
CA PHE A 25 -0.86 -6.86 11.31
C PHE A 25 -2.03 -7.28 12.20
N GLY A 26 -2.21 -8.59 12.41
CA GLY A 26 -3.30 -9.17 13.19
C GLY A 26 -4.53 -9.53 12.34
N ASP A 27 -5.22 -10.60 12.76
CA ASP A 27 -6.37 -11.15 12.05
C ASP A 27 -7.51 -10.13 11.92
N ALA A 28 -7.90 -9.48 13.03
CA ALA A 28 -9.01 -8.54 13.07
C ALA A 28 -8.85 -7.39 12.06
N THR A 29 -7.64 -6.82 11.95
CA THR A 29 -7.34 -5.72 11.04
C THR A 29 -7.46 -6.13 9.58
N ILE A 30 -6.91 -7.29 9.23
CA ILE A 30 -6.95 -7.78 7.85
C ILE A 30 -8.36 -8.25 7.47
N ASP A 31 -9.06 -8.90 8.39
CA ASP A 31 -10.42 -9.38 8.15
C ASP A 31 -11.41 -8.22 7.99
N GLU A 32 -11.27 -7.15 8.77
CA GLU A 32 -12.05 -5.91 8.59
C GLU A 32 -11.78 -5.30 7.21
N ALA A 33 -10.50 -5.17 6.81
CA ALA A 33 -10.13 -4.60 5.52
C ALA A 33 -10.70 -5.43 4.36
N VAL A 34 -10.64 -6.76 4.44
CA VAL A 34 -11.23 -7.67 3.44
C VAL A 34 -12.75 -7.55 3.41
N ALA A 35 -13.41 -7.48 4.58
CA ALA A 35 -14.86 -7.36 4.67
C ALA A 35 -15.35 -6.04 4.05
N ARG A 36 -14.71 -4.92 4.38
CA ARG A 36 -15.01 -3.60 3.81
C ARG A 36 -14.71 -3.56 2.31
N GLY A 37 -13.61 -4.19 1.88
CA GLY A 37 -13.28 -4.36 0.47
C GLY A 37 -14.39 -5.07 -0.30
N LYS A 38 -14.93 -6.16 0.26
CA LYS A 38 -16.07 -6.88 -0.32
C LYS A 38 -17.38 -6.09 -0.28
N ALA A 39 -17.53 -5.18 0.67
CA ALA A 39 -18.72 -4.33 0.83
C ALA A 39 -18.75 -3.11 -0.11
N GLY A 40 -17.73 -2.89 -0.94
CA GLY A 40 -17.69 -1.77 -1.88
C GLY A 40 -16.67 -0.69 -1.53
N GLU A 41 -15.98 -0.79 -0.40
CA GLU A 41 -15.00 0.21 0.01
C GLU A 41 -13.63 -0.08 -0.64
N PRO A 42 -12.87 0.93 -1.08
CA PRO A 42 -11.58 0.75 -1.75
C PRO A 42 -10.42 0.41 -0.80
N THR A 43 -10.67 -0.47 0.18
CA THR A 43 -9.75 -0.87 1.26
C THR A 43 -9.00 -2.17 0.95
N PHE A 44 -9.61 -3.08 0.20
CA PHE A 44 -8.99 -4.34 -0.22
C PHE A 44 -9.44 -4.73 -1.64
N PHE A 45 -8.46 -5.11 -2.47
CA PHE A 45 -8.68 -5.68 -3.80
C PHE A 45 -7.61 -6.74 -4.07
N ALA A 46 -8.04 -7.90 -4.58
CA ALA A 46 -7.14 -8.95 -5.04
C ALA A 46 -7.61 -9.51 -6.39
N SER A 47 -6.65 -9.96 -7.20
CA SER A 47 -6.91 -10.57 -8.51
C SER A 47 -5.91 -11.69 -8.75
N GLU A 48 -6.39 -12.91 -9.00
CA GLU A 48 -5.56 -14.09 -9.26
C GLU A 48 -6.37 -15.10 -10.10
N ASN A 49 -5.74 -15.75 -11.08
CA ASN A 49 -6.40 -16.76 -11.94
C ASN A 49 -7.70 -16.29 -12.61
N GLY A 50 -7.80 -14.99 -12.94
CA GLY A 50 -9.03 -14.39 -13.49
C GLY A 50 -10.17 -14.18 -12.48
N LEU A 51 -9.96 -14.51 -11.22
CA LEU A 51 -10.87 -14.22 -10.11
C LEU A 51 -10.49 -12.90 -9.46
N THR A 52 -11.50 -12.11 -9.09
CA THR A 52 -11.33 -10.85 -8.37
C THR A 52 -12.14 -10.87 -7.08
N VAL A 53 -11.59 -10.25 -6.04
CA VAL A 53 -12.24 -10.08 -4.73
C VAL A 53 -12.01 -8.66 -4.23
N GLY A 54 -13.09 -8.03 -3.76
CA GLY A 54 -13.06 -6.69 -3.18
C GLY A 54 -13.15 -5.56 -4.21
N THR A 55 -12.99 -4.33 -3.76
CA THR A 55 -13.17 -3.12 -4.56
C THR A 55 -11.85 -2.45 -4.86
N ARG A 56 -11.60 -2.26 -6.16
CA ARG A 56 -10.39 -1.58 -6.65
C ARG A 56 -10.42 -0.11 -6.25
N SER A 57 -9.34 0.38 -5.64
CA SER A 57 -9.16 1.80 -5.40
C SER A 57 -9.06 2.57 -6.72
N ASP A 58 -9.65 3.76 -6.78
CA ASP A 58 -9.47 4.67 -7.91
C ASP A 58 -7.99 5.08 -8.00
N ALA A 59 -7.40 4.94 -9.18
CA ALA A 59 -5.99 5.27 -9.44
C ALA A 59 -5.67 6.74 -9.14
N THR A 60 -6.66 7.63 -9.23
CA THR A 60 -6.49 9.07 -9.00
C THR A 60 -6.19 9.42 -7.55
N VAL A 61 -6.73 8.67 -6.58
CA VAL A 61 -6.61 8.92 -5.13
C VAL A 61 -5.22 8.58 -4.59
N ARG A 62 -4.48 7.70 -5.27
CA ARG A 62 -3.12 7.26 -4.87
C ARG A 62 -2.01 7.73 -5.81
N SER A 63 -2.31 8.65 -6.72
CA SER A 63 -1.28 9.26 -7.55
C SER A 63 -0.53 10.34 -6.74
N TRP A 64 0.76 10.10 -6.48
CA TRP A 64 1.63 11.19 -6.05
C TRP A 64 1.83 12.09 -7.27
N ARG A 65 1.27 13.31 -7.24
CA ARG A 65 1.41 14.25 -8.35
C ARG A 65 2.83 14.78 -8.37
N VAL A 66 3.66 14.16 -9.20
CA VAL A 66 4.99 14.67 -9.53
C VAL A 66 4.81 15.75 -10.58
N ASP A 67 4.74 17.01 -10.16
CA ASP A 67 4.85 18.15 -11.05
C ASP A 67 6.21 18.85 -10.89
N GLY A 68 6.44 19.94 -11.64
CA GLY A 68 7.70 20.68 -11.61
C GLY A 68 8.09 21.23 -10.23
N SER A 69 7.17 21.31 -9.27
CA SER A 69 7.47 21.71 -7.89
C SER A 69 8.37 20.70 -7.16
N VAL A 70 8.32 19.42 -7.53
CA VAL A 70 9.19 18.37 -6.97
C VAL A 70 10.67 18.62 -7.32
N LEU A 71 10.93 19.26 -8.46
CA LEU A 71 12.28 19.66 -8.88
C LEU A 71 12.73 20.96 -8.20
N ASN A 72 11.80 21.79 -7.72
CA ASN A 72 12.10 23.04 -7.05
C ASN A 72 12.40 22.85 -5.56
N ARG A 73 13.36 21.96 -5.24
CA ARG A 73 13.79 21.69 -3.86
C ARG A 73 14.64 22.81 -3.24
N HIS A 74 14.74 23.98 -3.88
CA HIS A 74 15.54 25.12 -3.41
C HIS A 74 16.88 24.69 -2.78
N PHE A 75 17.61 23.80 -3.47
CA PHE A 75 18.87 23.28 -2.96
C PHE A 75 19.89 24.42 -2.80
N CYS A 76 20.32 24.68 -1.56
CA CYS A 76 21.48 25.51 -1.30
C CYS A 76 22.74 24.82 -1.84
N ARG A 77 23.58 25.57 -2.54
CA ARG A 77 24.94 25.13 -2.90
C ARG A 77 25.74 24.89 -1.61
N GLY A 78 26.22 23.67 -1.39
CA GLY A 78 27.02 23.31 -0.21
C GLY A 78 26.23 22.88 1.04
N CYS A 79 24.90 22.71 0.95
CA CYS A 79 24.12 22.17 2.06
C CYS A 79 24.11 20.63 2.02
N ALA A 80 24.44 20.00 3.15
CA ALA A 80 24.40 18.54 3.32
C ALA A 80 22.97 17.97 3.54
N GLY A 81 21.93 18.79 3.42
CA GLY A 81 20.53 18.38 3.64
C GLY A 81 20.07 18.44 5.10
N SER A 82 20.85 19.03 6.01
CA SER A 82 20.48 19.19 7.44
C SER A 82 19.29 20.12 7.72
N CYS A 83 18.75 20.78 6.70
CA CYS A 83 17.55 21.63 6.78
C CYS A 83 16.27 20.94 6.31
N ILE A 84 16.33 19.69 5.84
CA ILE A 84 15.14 18.95 5.40
C ILE A 84 14.26 18.67 6.62
N GLY A 85 12.99 19.10 6.56
CA GLY A 85 12.00 18.88 7.63
C GLY A 85 11.98 19.92 8.75
N THR A 86 12.82 20.97 8.69
CA THR A 86 12.88 22.00 9.74
C THR A 86 12.04 23.25 9.43
N ASP A 87 11.32 23.29 8.31
CA ASP A 87 10.57 24.46 7.78
C ASP A 87 11.39 25.76 7.57
N ILE A 88 12.71 25.66 7.69
CA ILE A 88 13.63 26.79 7.47
C ILE A 88 14.01 26.82 6.00
N ARG A 89 13.76 27.96 5.33
CA ARG A 89 14.17 28.13 3.95
C ARG A 89 15.68 28.29 3.85
N CYS A 90 16.23 27.70 2.81
CA CYS A 90 17.65 27.79 2.46
C CYS A 90 18.17 29.24 2.39
N SER A 91 17.34 30.17 1.89
CA SER A 91 17.62 31.61 1.83
C SER A 91 17.68 32.33 3.19
N GLN A 92 17.24 31.68 4.28
CA GLN A 92 17.24 32.23 5.63
C GLN A 92 18.46 31.77 6.44
N ARG A 93 19.23 30.78 5.96
CA ARG A 93 20.53 30.39 6.53
C ARG A 93 21.63 31.18 5.83
N ARG A 94 22.00 32.31 6.44
CA ARG A 94 23.08 33.19 5.98
C ARG A 94 24.45 32.62 6.37
#